data_AF-A0A0B7FZ73-F1
#
_entry.id   AF-A0A0B7FZ73-F1
#
_cell.length_a   1.000
_cell.length_b   1.000
_cell.length_c   1.000
_cell.angle_alpha   90.00
_cell.angle_beta   90.00
_cell.angle_gamma   90.00
#
_symmetry.space_group_name_H-M   'P 1'
#
loop_
_entity.id
_entity.type
_entity.pdbx_description
1 polymer ?
#
loop_
_entity_poly.entity_id
_entity_poly.type
_entity_poly.pdbx_seq_one_letter_code
_entity_poly.pdbx_strand_id
1 'polypeptide(L)'
;MTTTILLVFGSAFFTDIIGVHAIFGGFLAGLAIPHEGGLAIVLTEKLEDMVSIIFLPLYFTLSGPSTDLRLLNDGTTWGYTVLICVTAYIGKFVGGTLAAKLTGFTT
;
A
#
# COMPACT_ATOMS: atom_id res chain seq x y z
N MET A 1 11.18 1.13 -21.22
CA MET A 1 11.45 1.27 -19.78
C MET A 1 11.35 2.72 -19.32
N THR A 2 12.02 3.68 -19.96
CA THR A 2 11.90 5.11 -19.62
C THR A 2 10.47 5.64 -19.77
N THR A 3 9.80 5.33 -20.88
CA THR A 3 8.41 5.76 -21.12
C THR A 3 7.44 5.23 -20.08
N THR A 4 7.58 3.97 -19.66
CA THR A 4 6.74 3.37 -18.62
C THR A 4 6.99 4.00 -17.25
N ILE A 5 8.24 4.31 -16.91
CA ILE A 5 8.58 5.02 -15.67
C ILE A 5 7.99 6.44 -15.65
N LEU A 6 8.11 7.18 -16.76
CA LEU A 6 7.49 8.50 -16.91
C LEU A 6 5.96 8.43 -16.76
N LEU A 7 5.34 7.37 -17.32
CA LEU A 7 3.91 7.14 -17.20
C LEU A 7 3.50 6.86 -15.74
N VAL A 8 4.26 6.03 -15.02
CA VAL A 8 4.01 5.72 -13.60
C VAL A 8 4.13 6.98 -12.73
N PHE A 9 5.22 7.73 -12.84
CA PHE A 9 5.40 8.97 -12.06
C PHE A 9 4.42 10.06 -12.46
N GLY A 10 4.12 10.20 -13.76
CA GLY A 10 3.12 11.15 -14.26
C GLY A 10 1.72 10.84 -13.72
N SER A 11 1.30 9.58 -13.80
CA SER A 11 0.00 9.13 -13.27
C SER A 11 -0.12 9.36 -11.76
N ALA A 12 0.94 9.01 -11.01
CA ALA A 12 1.00 9.26 -9.56
C ALA A 12 0.87 10.76 -9.23
N PHE A 13 1.57 11.63 -9.97
CA PHE A 13 1.53 13.08 -9.79
C PHE A 13 0.15 13.68 -10.07
N PHE A 14 -0.49 13.31 -11.19
CA PHE A 14 -1.84 13.79 -11.50
C PHE A 14 -2.88 13.29 -10.49
N THR A 15 -2.74 12.06 -10.02
CA THR A 15 -3.66 11.48 -9.02
C THR A 15 -3.56 12.24 -7.69
N ASP A 16 -2.34 12.59 -7.27
CA ASP A 16 -2.08 13.37 -6.07
C ASP A 16 -2.67 14.80 -6.17
N ILE A 17 -2.54 15.45 -7.33
CA ILE A 17 -3.13 16.77 -7.58
C ILE A 17 -4.66 16.77 -7.45
N ILE A 18 -5.32 15.69 -7.89
CA ILE A 18 -6.77 15.55 -7.83
C ILE A 18 -7.25 15.26 -6.39
N GLY A 19 -6.33 15.10 -5.43
CA GLY A 19 -6.63 14.85 -4.01
C GLY A 19 -6.84 13.37 -3.68
N VAL A 20 -6.52 12.47 -4.62
CA VAL A 20 -6.51 11.02 -4.39
C VAL A 20 -5.09 10.60 -4.04
N HIS A 21 -4.95 9.53 -3.26
CA HIS A 21 -3.62 9.06 -2.86
C HIS A 21 -2.78 8.60 -4.08
N ALA A 22 -1.55 9.10 -4.21
CA ALA A 22 -0.66 8.87 -5.36
C ALA A 22 -0.43 7.37 -5.72
N ILE A 23 -0.56 6.48 -4.74
CA ILE A 23 -0.46 5.02 -4.93
C ILE A 23 -1.45 4.52 -5.99
N PHE A 24 -2.66 5.08 -6.04
CA PHE A 24 -3.66 4.69 -7.04
C PHE A 24 -3.21 5.02 -8.46
N GLY A 25 -2.53 6.16 -8.66
CA GLY A 25 -2.01 6.55 -9.97
C GLY A 25 -0.95 5.58 -10.48
N GLY A 26 0.00 5.20 -9.62
CA GLY A 26 1.00 4.18 -9.94
C GLY A 26 0.39 2.80 -10.22
N PHE A 27 -0.65 2.42 -9.47
CA PHE A 27 -1.39 1.17 -9.67
C PHE A 27 -2.09 1.12 -11.04
N LEU A 28 -2.81 2.19 -11.42
CA LEU A 28 -3.48 2.27 -12.72
C LEU A 28 -2.49 2.25 -13.89
N ALA A 29 -1.36 2.96 -13.74
CA ALA A 29 -0.27 2.92 -14.71
C ALA A 29 0.28 1.50 -14.89
N GLY A 30 0.47 0.76 -13.79
CA GLY A 30 0.91 -0.63 -13.81
C GLY A 30 -0.09 -1.56 -14.49
N LEU A 31 -1.40 -1.39 -14.24
CA LEU A 31 -2.47 -2.16 -14.89
C LEU A 31 -2.48 -1.98 -16.41
N ALA A 32 -2.15 -0.78 -16.89
CA ALA A 32 -2.10 -0.48 -18.33
C ALA A 32 -0.88 -1.08 -19.05
N ILE A 33 0.14 -1.56 -18.32
CA ILE A 33 1.33 -2.15 -18.93
C ILE A 33 0.99 -3.54 -19.49
N PRO A 34 1.29 -3.79 -20.79
CA PRO A 34 1.06 -5.10 -21.37
C PRO A 34 1.96 -6.15 -20.72
N HIS A 35 1.36 -7.29 -20.38
CA HIS A 35 2.09 -8.42 -19.80
C HIS A 35 2.79 -9.27 -20.88
N GLU A 36 2.37 -9.13 -22.14
CA GLU A 36 3.00 -9.78 -23.28
C GLU A 36 4.41 -9.22 -23.52
N GLY A 37 5.38 -10.11 -23.75
CA GLY A 37 6.78 -9.73 -23.98
C GLY A 37 7.63 -9.51 -22.73
N GLY A 38 7.13 -9.84 -21.52
CA GLY A 38 7.93 -9.89 -20.28
C GLY A 38 8.38 -8.53 -19.74
N LEU A 39 7.94 -7.43 -20.34
CA LEU A 39 8.31 -6.07 -19.93
C LEU A 39 7.88 -5.76 -18.50
N ALA A 40 6.68 -6.20 -18.09
CA ALA A 40 6.19 -6.03 -16.73
C ALA A 40 7.07 -6.75 -15.70
N ILE A 41 7.55 -7.96 -16.01
CA ILE A 41 8.40 -8.77 -15.13
C ILE A 41 9.75 -8.07 -14.93
N VAL A 42 10.42 -7.73 -16.02
CA VAL A 42 11.74 -7.06 -15.98
C VAL A 42 11.67 -5.70 -15.29
N LEU A 43 10.55 -4.97 -15.47
CA LEU A 43 10.33 -3.69 -14.78
C LEU A 43 10.15 -3.89 -13.28
N THR A 44 9.36 -4.88 -12.87
CA THR A 44 9.12 -5.20 -11.45
C THR A 44 10.40 -5.62 -10.76
N GLU A 45 11.16 -6.57 -11.30
CA GLU A 45 12.42 -7.03 -10.69
C GLU A 45 13.40 -5.86 -10.46
N LYS A 46 13.53 -4.95 -11.44
CA LYS A 46 14.41 -3.80 -11.31
C LYS A 46 13.94 -2.76 -10.30
N LEU A 47 12.62 -2.59 -10.15
CA LEU A 47 12.06 -1.63 -9.21
C LEU A 47 11.96 -2.22 -7.80
N GLU A 48 11.76 -3.52 -7.66
CA GLU A 48 11.57 -4.21 -6.37
C GLU A 48 12.77 -4.02 -5.44
N ASP A 49 13.99 -4.25 -5.93
CA ASP A 49 15.21 -4.04 -5.15
C ASP A 49 15.34 -2.58 -4.70
N MET A 50 15.09 -1.63 -5.60
CA MET A 50 15.19 -0.20 -5.29
C MET A 50 14.12 0.25 -4.30
N VAL A 51 12.88 -0.23 -4.46
CA VAL A 51 11.76 0.09 -3.59
C VAL A 51 11.97 -0.50 -2.20
N SER A 52 12.36 -1.77 -2.11
CA SER A 52 12.51 -2.47 -0.84
C SER A 52 13.72 -1.99 -0.03
N ILE A 53 14.84 -1.69 -0.69
CA ILE A 53 16.09 -1.29 -0.01
C ILE A 53 16.09 0.20 0.35
N ILE A 54 15.51 1.07 -0.51
CA ILE A 54 15.63 2.53 -0.35
C ILE A 54 14.29 3.16 0.02
N PHE A 55 13.26 3.00 -0.82
CA PHE A 55 12.02 3.74 -0.63
C PHE A 55 11.19 3.28 0.56
N LEU A 56 11.13 1.98 0.84
CA LEU A 56 10.37 1.43 1.94
C LEU A 56 10.94 1.89 3.31
N PRO A 57 12.26 1.81 3.58
CA PRO A 57 12.84 2.39 4.79
C PRO A 57 12.68 3.90 4.91
N LEU A 58 12.81 4.64 3.80
CA LEU A 58 12.59 6.10 3.80
C LEU A 58 11.12 6.43 4.13
N TYR A 59 10.17 5.69 3.55
CA TYR A 59 8.75 5.85 3.85
C TYR A 59 8.46 5.64 5.34
N PHE A 60 9.02 4.58 5.94
CA PHE A 60 8.87 4.34 7.38
C PHE A 60 9.59 5.38 8.25
N THR A 61 10.74 5.90 7.81
CA THR A 61 11.46 6.97 8.53
C THR A 61 10.69 8.28 8.52
N LEU A 62 9.97 8.60 7.44
CA LEU A 62 9.17 9.83 7.34
C LEU A 62 7.80 9.69 8.04
N SER A 63 7.14 8.55 7.86
CA SER A 63 5.81 8.29 8.44
C SER A 63 5.86 7.92 9.92
N GLY A 64 6.88 7.17 10.34
CA GLY A 64 7.00 6.62 11.70
C GLY A 64 7.00 7.69 12.80
N PRO A 65 7.89 8.69 12.79
CA PRO A 65 7.95 9.74 13.80
C PRO A 65 6.68 10.59 13.92
N SER A 66 5.81 10.56 12.91
CA SER A 66 4.51 11.26 12.95
C SER A 66 3.52 10.59 13.93
N THR A 67 3.82 9.38 14.40
CA THR A 67 2.99 8.67 15.40
C THR A 67 3.48 8.99 16.81
N ASP A 68 2.82 9.93 17.49
CA ASP A 68 3.15 10.30 18.86
C ASP A 68 2.36 9.46 19.89
N LEU A 69 3.05 8.50 20.53
CA LEU A 69 2.48 7.69 21.61
C LEU A 69 2.27 8.48 22.91
N ARG A 70 2.88 9.67 23.06
CA ARG A 70 2.68 10.52 24.25
C ARG A 70 1.27 11.09 24.32
N LEU A 71 0.57 11.19 23.18
CA LEU A 71 -0.84 11.58 23.13
C LEU A 71 -1.76 10.54 23.80
N LEU A 72 -1.27 9.32 23.99
CA LEU A 72 -1.98 8.20 24.63
C LEU A 72 -1.82 8.22 26.16
N ASN A 73 -2.20 9.34 26.78
CA ASN A 73 -1.99 9.57 28.22
C ASN A 73 -3.22 9.24 29.09
N ASP A 74 -4.38 8.98 28.49
CA ASP A 74 -5.62 8.74 29.24
C ASP A 74 -6.16 7.32 29.01
N GLY A 75 -6.76 6.72 30.05
CA GLY A 75 -7.28 5.35 30.01
C GLY A 75 -8.39 5.16 28.98
N THR A 76 -9.17 6.22 28.73
CA THR A 76 -10.21 6.24 27.69
C THR A 76 -9.63 6.16 26.28
N THR A 77 -8.54 6.89 26.03
CA THR A 77 -7.88 6.93 24.71
C THR A 77 -7.20 5.61 24.39
N TRP A 78 -6.57 4.98 25.39
CA TRP A 78 -6.07 3.61 25.29
C TRP A 78 -7.18 2.59 24.98
N GLY A 79 -8.34 2.72 25.61
CA GLY A 79 -9.51 1.89 25.33
C GLY A 79 -9.93 1.96 23.86
N TYR A 80 -10.03 3.18 23.30
CA TYR A 80 -10.35 3.37 21.88
C TYR A 80 -9.28 2.82 20.96
N THR A 81 -7.99 3.02 21.25
CA THR A 81 -6.90 2.48 20.43
C THR A 81 -6.94 0.96 20.37
N VAL A 82 -7.06 0.28 21.52
CA VAL A 82 -7.15 -1.19 21.56
C VAL A 82 -8.38 -1.68 20.82
N LEU A 83 -9.53 -1.02 21.01
CA LEU A 83 -10.76 -1.38 20.32
C LEU A 83 -10.61 -1.25 18.79
N ILE A 84 -10.08 -0.13 18.29
CA ILE A 84 -9.82 0.08 16.86
C ILE A 84 -8.85 -0.98 16.33
N CYS A 85 -7.75 -1.26 17.05
CA CYS A 85 -6.77 -2.27 16.64
C CYS A 85 -7.40 -3.68 16.55
N VAL A 86 -8.17 -4.09 17.57
CA VAL A 86 -8.85 -5.39 17.59
C VAL A 86 -9.88 -5.49 16.48
N THR A 87 -10.73 -4.46 16.31
CA THR A 87 -11.72 -4.44 15.24
C THR A 87 -11.08 -4.45 13.85
N ALA A 88 -9.99 -3.70 13.64
CA ALA A 88 -9.26 -3.69 12.37
C ALA A 88 -8.60 -5.05 12.08
N TYR A 89 -8.01 -5.68 13.10
CA TYR A 89 -7.41 -7.00 12.99
C TYR A 89 -8.47 -8.05 12.63
N ILE A 90 -9.55 -8.13 13.42
CA ILE A 90 -10.67 -9.05 13.17
C ILE A 90 -11.25 -8.79 11.78
N GLY A 91 -11.48 -7.54 11.39
CA GLY A 91 -12.00 -7.19 10.07
C GLY A 91 -11.15 -7.70 8.92
N LYS A 92 -9.82 -7.54 8.98
CA LYS A 92 -8.89 -8.05 7.96
C LYS A 92 -8.92 -9.58 7.87
N PHE A 93 -8.87 -10.27 9.01
CA PHE A 93 -8.84 -11.74 9.04
C PHE A 93 -10.20 -12.36 8.69
N VAL A 94 -11.28 -11.89 9.29
CA VAL A 94 -12.64 -12.39 9.04
C VAL A 94 -13.07 -12.07 7.61
N GLY A 95 -12.81 -10.87 7.11
CA GLY A 95 -13.11 -10.49 5.72
C GLY A 95 -12.37 -11.39 4.71
N GLY A 96 -11.07 -11.60 4.92
CA GLY A 96 -10.28 -12.48 4.06
C GLY A 96 -10.72 -13.95 4.12
N THR A 97 -10.95 -14.48 5.32
CA THR A 97 -11.36 -15.88 5.51
C THR A 97 -12.78 -16.16 5.00
N LEU A 98 -13.72 -15.24 5.16
CA LEU A 98 -15.06 -15.35 4.58
C LEU A 98 -15.01 -15.31 3.06
N ALA A 99 -14.28 -14.35 2.48
CA ALA A 99 -14.10 -14.27 1.02
C ALA A 99 -13.49 -15.56 0.47
N ALA A 100 -12.42 -16.07 1.10
CA ALA A 100 -11.78 -17.33 0.72
C ALA A 100 -12.78 -18.51 0.74
N LYS A 101 -13.57 -18.65 1.82
CA LYS A 101 -14.59 -19.70 1.93
C LYS A 101 -15.68 -19.58 0.86
N LEU A 102 -16.16 -18.37 0.57
CA LEU A 102 -17.16 -18.15 -0.49
C LEU A 102 -16.62 -18.48 -1.88
N THR A 103 -15.33 -18.25 -2.11
CA THR A 103 -14.64 -18.61 -3.36
C THR A 103 -14.19 -20.08 -3.42
N GLY A 104 -14.55 -20.91 -2.45
CA GLY A 104 -14.25 -22.34 -2.43
C GLY A 104 -12.84 -22.72 -1.97
N PHE A 105 -12.03 -21.76 -1.51
CA PHE A 105 -10.76 -22.02 -0.84
C PHE A 105 -11.03 -22.44 0.61
N THR A 106 -11.27 -23.73 0.81
CA THR A 106 -11.37 -24.38 2.12
C THR A 106 -9.96 -24.76 2.57
N THR A 107 -9.47 -24.12 3.64
CA THR A 107 -8.60 -24.83 4.59
C THR A 107 -9.48 -25.62 5.54
#